data_AF-A0A2D6N7Q0-F1
#
_entry.id   AF-A0A2D6N7Q0-F1
#
_cell.length_a   1.000
_cell.length_b   1.000
_cell.length_c   1.000
_cell.angle_alpha   90.00
_cell.angle_beta   90.00
_cell.angle_gamma   90.00
#
_symmetry.space_group_name_H-M   'P 1'
#
loop_
_entity.id
_entity.type
_entity.pdbx_description
1 polymer ?
#
loop_
_entity_poly.entity_id
_entity_poly.type
_entity_poly.pdbx_seq_one_letter_code
_entity_poly.pdbx_strand_id
1 'polypeptide(L)'
;MTRSAREVESPQAADHGTPTRRLVHVGFGNSVAAHRIVVVAASDSAPIRRLVQTARESSQVIDVTFGHRTKCVLVLDTGQVVLAALSARAIARRVGLSREEDGPW
;
A
#
# COMPACT_ATOMS: atom_id res chain seq x y z
N MET A 1 -24.86 23.35 48.28
CA MET A 1 -25.30 23.44 46.86
C MET A 1 -24.07 23.84 46.06
N THR A 2 -23.51 23.10 45.11
CA THR A 2 -23.88 21.85 44.41
C THR A 2 -22.67 21.46 43.55
N ARG A 3 -22.25 20.18 43.58
CA ARG A 3 -21.51 19.41 42.54
C ARG A 3 -20.17 19.99 41.99
N SER A 4 -19.13 19.23 41.72
CA SER A 4 -19.05 17.84 41.27
C SER A 4 -17.63 17.32 41.49
N ALA A 5 -17.53 16.07 41.90
CA ALA A 5 -16.37 15.21 41.73
C ALA A 5 -15.86 15.23 40.28
N ARG A 6 -14.55 15.03 40.11
CA ARG A 6 -13.97 13.91 39.33
C ARG A 6 -12.45 13.94 39.41
N GLU A 7 -11.94 13.08 40.28
CA GLU A 7 -10.73 12.32 40.02
C GLU A 7 -11.11 11.22 39.03
N VAL A 8 -10.41 11.15 37.89
CA VAL A 8 -10.21 9.89 37.16
C VAL A 8 -8.80 9.93 36.60
N GLU A 9 -8.03 8.92 36.99
CA GLU A 9 -6.69 8.55 36.54
C GLU A 9 -6.52 8.55 35.01
N SER A 10 -5.33 8.97 34.56
CA SER A 10 -4.36 8.32 33.64
C SER A 10 -4.85 7.41 32.48
N PRO A 11 -3.99 7.02 31.52
CA PRO A 11 -2.85 7.70 30.88
C PRO A 11 -2.90 7.52 29.33
N GLN A 12 -2.73 8.56 28.50
CA GLN A 12 -2.60 8.32 27.06
C GLN A 12 -1.14 7.98 26.70
N ALA A 13 -0.84 6.70 26.88
CA ALA A 13 0.06 5.86 26.10
C ALA A 13 1.43 6.44 25.69
N ALA A 14 2.44 5.95 26.39
CA ALA A 14 3.83 5.93 26.00
C ALA A 14 4.05 5.68 24.49
N ASP A 15 4.79 6.61 23.87
CA ASP A 15 5.42 6.50 22.56
C ASP A 15 6.51 5.41 22.60
N HIS A 16 6.08 4.16 22.56
CA HIS A 16 6.95 3.05 22.21
C HIS A 16 7.09 3.13 20.71
N GLY A 17 8.32 3.33 20.21
CA GLY A 17 8.74 3.50 18.80
C GLY A 17 8.21 2.44 17.82
N THR A 18 6.90 2.34 17.72
CA THR A 18 6.14 1.51 16.83
C THR A 18 6.22 2.23 15.51
N PRO A 19 6.83 1.65 14.46
CA PRO A 19 6.87 2.30 13.17
C PRO A 19 5.43 2.62 12.80
N THR A 20 5.12 3.91 12.66
CA THR A 20 3.77 4.40 12.35
C THR A 20 3.37 3.69 11.06
N ARG A 21 2.49 2.69 11.17
CA ARG A 21 2.16 1.80 10.05
C ARG A 21 1.31 2.57 9.07
N ARG A 22 1.98 3.31 8.17
CA ARG A 22 1.35 4.10 7.13
C ARG A 22 0.64 3.17 6.15
N LEU A 23 -0.67 3.34 6.04
CA LEU A 23 -1.50 2.68 5.03
C LEU A 23 -1.62 3.58 3.80
N VAL A 24 -1.60 2.97 2.63
CA VAL A 24 -1.77 3.65 1.34
C VAL A 24 -2.99 3.10 0.64
N HIS A 25 -3.89 4.00 0.27
CA HIS A 25 -5.10 3.68 -0.48
C HIS A 25 -4.75 3.24 -1.90
N VAL A 26 -5.17 2.03 -2.30
CA VAL A 26 -4.87 1.42 -3.61
C VAL A 26 -6.10 1.30 -4.53
N GLY A 27 -7.27 1.72 -4.05
CA GLY A 27 -8.51 1.85 -4.82
C GLY A 27 -9.69 1.18 -4.11
N PHE A 28 -10.92 1.65 -4.35
CA PHE A 28 -12.18 1.01 -3.87
C PHE A 28 -12.22 0.67 -2.37
N GLY A 29 -11.73 1.57 -1.51
CA GLY A 29 -11.66 1.33 -0.06
C GLY A 29 -10.52 0.42 0.40
N ASN A 30 -9.72 -0.13 -0.52
CA ASN A 30 -8.60 -1.02 -0.19
C ASN A 30 -7.34 -0.21 0.12
N SER A 31 -6.58 -0.72 1.11
CA SER A 31 -5.32 -0.14 1.54
C SER A 31 -4.24 -1.20 1.72
N VAL A 32 -3.00 -0.80 1.50
CA VAL A 32 -1.81 -1.65 1.68
C VAL A 32 -0.83 -0.94 2.61
N ALA A 33 -0.13 -1.70 3.45
CA ALA A 33 0.93 -1.15 4.29
C ALA A 33 2.10 -0.65 3.43
N ALA A 34 2.39 0.65 3.48
CA ALA A 34 3.38 1.28 2.62
C ALA A 34 4.77 0.65 2.76
N HIS A 35 5.17 0.33 3.99
CA HIS A 35 6.47 -0.29 4.31
C HIS A 35 6.64 -1.71 3.75
N ARG A 36 5.56 -2.37 3.32
CA ARG A 36 5.60 -3.71 2.73
C ARG A 36 5.73 -3.67 1.22
N ILE A 37 5.51 -2.53 0.58
CA ILE A 37 5.56 -2.40 -0.87
C ILE A 37 7.03 -2.29 -1.29
N VAL A 38 7.52 -3.30 -2.03
CA VAL A 38 8.88 -3.31 -2.58
C VAL A 38 8.93 -2.84 -4.03
N VAL A 39 7.85 -3.01 -4.78
CA VAL A 39 7.75 -2.58 -6.18
C VAL A 39 6.40 -1.95 -6.46
N VAL A 40 6.40 -0.85 -7.24
CA VAL A 40 5.22 -0.24 -7.85
C VAL A 40 5.42 -0.23 -9.37
N ALA A 41 4.66 -1.04 -10.11
CA ALA A 41 4.83 -1.20 -11.56
C ALA A 41 3.54 -0.96 -12.34
N ALA A 42 3.66 -0.49 -13.58
CA ALA A 42 2.57 -0.50 -14.55
C ALA A 42 2.36 -1.91 -15.11
N SER A 43 1.12 -2.25 -15.46
CA SER A 43 0.73 -3.60 -15.93
C SER A 43 0.97 -3.86 -17.42
N ASP A 44 1.53 -2.90 -18.15
CA ASP A 44 1.63 -2.85 -19.61
C ASP A 44 2.87 -3.54 -20.20
N SER A 45 3.86 -3.88 -19.37
CA SER A 45 5.06 -4.59 -19.84
C SER A 45 4.88 -6.11 -19.84
N ALA A 46 5.51 -6.79 -20.82
CA ALA A 46 5.47 -8.24 -20.90
C ALA A 46 6.06 -8.94 -19.65
N PRO A 47 7.19 -8.48 -19.04
CA PRO A 47 7.70 -9.06 -17.81
C PRO A 47 6.73 -8.96 -16.62
N ILE A 48 6.05 -7.81 -16.46
CA ILE A 48 5.09 -7.64 -15.36
C ILE A 48 3.87 -8.54 -15.56
N ARG A 49 3.37 -8.71 -16.79
CA ARG A 49 2.29 -9.66 -17.06
C ARG A 49 2.69 -11.11 -16.73
N ARG A 50 3.93 -11.51 -17.03
CA ARG A 50 4.44 -12.84 -16.65
C ARG A 50 4.55 -13.01 -15.13
N LEU A 51 4.98 -11.97 -14.42
CA LEU A 51 5.02 -11.97 -12.96
C LEU A 51 3.62 -12.16 -12.36
N VAL A 52 2.62 -11.44 -12.88
CA VAL A 52 1.22 -11.60 -12.45
C VAL A 52 0.73 -13.03 -12.72
N GLN A 53 1.03 -13.59 -13.90
CA GLN A 53 0.64 -14.96 -14.24
C GLN A 53 1.24 -15.98 -13.25
N THR A 54 2.55 -15.87 -12.98
CA THR A 54 3.26 -16.73 -12.02
C THR A 54 2.64 -16.63 -10.61
N ALA A 55 2.29 -15.43 -10.17
CA ALA A 55 1.65 -15.22 -8.89
C ALA A 55 0.23 -15.79 -8.83
N ARG A 56 -0.53 -15.77 -9.94
CA ARG A 56 -1.85 -16.43 -10.02
C ARG A 56 -1.71 -17.94 -9.87
N GLU A 57 -0.76 -18.54 -10.57
CA GLU A 57 -0.46 -19.99 -10.48
C GLU A 57 -0.04 -20.39 -9.07
N SER A 58 0.66 -19.51 -8.36
CA SER A 58 1.15 -19.75 -7.00
C SER A 58 0.17 -19.31 -5.89
N SER A 59 -1.06 -18.92 -6.24
CA SER A 59 -2.05 -18.38 -5.28
C SER A 59 -1.56 -17.19 -4.44
N GLN A 60 -0.66 -16.36 -5.00
CA GLN A 60 -0.06 -15.17 -4.36
C GLN A 60 -0.68 -13.84 -4.82
N VAL A 61 -1.78 -13.89 -5.57
CA VAL A 61 -2.45 -12.68 -6.06
C VAL A 61 -3.52 -12.20 -5.09
N ILE A 62 -3.45 -10.91 -4.78
CA ILE A 62 -4.51 -10.18 -4.09
C ILE A 62 -5.14 -9.22 -5.11
N ASP A 63 -6.34 -9.55 -5.58
CA ASP A 63 -7.03 -8.75 -6.58
C ASP A 63 -7.93 -7.70 -5.92
N VAL A 64 -7.53 -6.42 -5.99
CA VAL A 64 -8.31 -5.26 -5.49
C VAL A 64 -8.79 -4.37 -6.63
N THR A 65 -8.95 -4.95 -7.82
CA THR A 65 -9.37 -4.19 -9.01
C THR A 65 -10.87 -3.91 -9.07
N PHE A 66 -11.69 -4.66 -8.33
CA PHE A 66 -13.16 -4.58 -8.36
C PHE A 66 -13.72 -4.76 -9.78
N GLY A 67 -13.13 -5.67 -10.57
CA GLY A 67 -13.55 -5.95 -11.95
C GLY A 67 -13.10 -4.91 -12.98
N HIS A 68 -12.39 -3.85 -12.56
CA HIS A 68 -11.78 -2.91 -13.48
C HIS A 68 -10.46 -3.43 -14.05
N ARG A 69 -10.01 -2.84 -15.16
CA ARG A 69 -8.70 -3.15 -15.74
C ARG A 69 -7.58 -2.90 -14.72
N THR A 70 -6.71 -3.90 -14.51
CA THR A 70 -5.46 -3.72 -13.75
C THR A 70 -4.60 -2.65 -14.41
N LYS A 71 -4.30 -1.56 -13.70
CA LYS A 71 -3.40 -0.48 -14.14
C LYS A 71 -2.10 -0.44 -13.37
N CYS A 72 -2.06 -1.06 -12.20
CA CYS A 72 -0.87 -1.16 -11.37
C CYS A 72 -0.74 -2.55 -10.78
N VAL A 73 0.51 -2.97 -10.63
CA VAL A 73 0.93 -4.18 -9.94
C VAL A 73 1.87 -3.75 -8.81
N LEU A 74 1.52 -4.13 -7.58
CA LEU A 74 2.39 -3.95 -6.41
C LEU A 74 2.97 -5.30 -6.04
N VAL A 75 4.26 -5.31 -5.68
CA VAL A 75 4.89 -6.50 -5.08
C VAL A 75 5.15 -6.19 -3.62
N LEU A 76 4.74 -7.10 -2.75
CA LEU A 76 5.01 -7.03 -1.33
C LEU A 76 6.31 -7.76 -0.99
N ASP A 77 6.94 -7.40 0.12
CA ASP A 77 8.15 -8.03 0.65
C ASP A 77 8.02 -9.55 0.90
N THR A 78 6.81 -10.03 1.13
CA THR A 78 6.44 -11.45 1.28
C THR A 78 6.21 -12.18 -0.04
N GLY A 79 6.34 -11.49 -1.18
CA GLY A 79 6.17 -12.05 -2.52
C GLY A 79 4.75 -12.00 -3.07
N GLN A 80 3.77 -11.50 -2.30
CA GLN A 80 2.40 -11.32 -2.77
C GLN A 80 2.33 -10.21 -3.83
N VAL A 81 1.44 -10.41 -4.80
CA VAL A 81 1.23 -9.49 -5.91
C VAL A 81 -0.17 -8.89 -5.81
N VAL A 82 -0.23 -7.57 -5.58
CA VAL A 82 -1.49 -6.83 -5.47
C VAL A 82 -1.83 -6.21 -6.81
N LEU A 83 -3.02 -6.49 -7.33
CA LEU A 83 -3.52 -5.91 -8.58
C LEU A 83 -4.47 -4.76 -8.29
N ALA A 84 -4.16 -3.57 -8.81
CA ALA A 84 -4.93 -2.36 -8.53
C ALA A 84 -5.40 -1.68 -9.82
N ALA A 85 -6.58 -1.05 -9.75
CA ALA A 85 -7.15 -0.27 -10.85
C ALA A 85 -6.63 1.18 -10.89
N LEU A 86 -5.98 1.66 -9.81
CA LEU A 86 -5.26 2.93 -9.82
C LEU A 86 -3.96 2.77 -10.61
N SER A 87 -3.51 3.84 -11.28
CA SER A 87 -2.27 3.80 -12.05
C SER A 87 -1.04 3.77 -11.14
N ALA A 88 0.06 3.19 -11.64
CA ALA A 88 1.34 3.14 -10.94
C ALA A 88 1.80 4.53 -10.49
N ARG A 89 1.70 5.53 -11.37
CA ARG A 89 1.99 6.94 -11.04
C ARG A 89 1.14 7.47 -9.88
N ALA A 90 -0.14 7.11 -9.82
CA ALA A 90 -1.02 7.56 -8.76
C ALA A 90 -0.66 6.92 -7.42
N ILE A 91 -0.26 5.65 -7.41
CA ILE A 91 0.19 4.96 -6.20
C ILE A 91 1.59 5.45 -5.77
N ALA A 92 2.52 5.65 -6.71
CA ALA A 92 3.86 6.18 -6.47
C ALA A 92 3.82 7.50 -5.67
N ARG A 93 3.00 8.47 -6.11
CA ARG A 93 2.78 9.70 -5.35
C ARG A 93 2.26 9.46 -3.94
N ARG A 94 1.39 8.46 -3.76
CA ARG A 94 0.85 8.11 -2.44
C ARG A 94 1.90 7.42 -1.57
N VAL A 95 2.83 6.63 -2.12
CA VAL A 95 3.90 6.01 -1.33
C VAL A 95 5.10 6.94 -1.10
N GLY A 96 5.09 8.15 -1.67
CA GLY A 96 6.19 9.12 -1.53
C GLY A 96 7.29 8.94 -2.59
N LEU A 97 7.06 8.09 -3.59
CA LEU A 97 7.93 7.95 -4.77
C LEU A 97 7.62 9.11 -5.73
N SER A 98 8.21 10.27 -5.43
CA SER A 98 8.28 11.40 -6.36
C SER A 98 9.66 11.33 -7.00
N ARG A 99 9.73 11.33 -8.34
CA ARG A 99 10.97 11.31 -9.11
C ARG A 99 11.93 12.37 -8.56
N GLU A 100 12.96 11.95 -7.80
CA GLU A 100 14.25 12.62 -7.86
C GLU A 100 14.68 12.50 -9.31
N GLU A 101 14.95 13.64 -9.92
CA GLU A 101 15.16 13.83 -11.34
C GLU A 101 16.13 12.79 -11.89
N ASP A 102 15.77 12.23 -13.04
CA ASP A 102 16.59 11.28 -13.79
C ASP A 102 18.04 11.80 -13.85
N GLY A 103 18.93 11.14 -13.11
CA GLY A 103 20.36 11.20 -13.42
C GLY A 103 20.55 10.73 -14.87
N PRO A 104 21.58 11.22 -15.59
CA PRO A 104 21.65 11.18 -17.04
C PRO A 104 22.10 9.81 -17.58
N TRP A 105 21.45 8.73 -17.16
CA TRP A 105 21.75 7.37 -17.59
C TRP A 105 20.48 6.59 -17.92
#